data_AF-A0A5B8NQT8-F1
#
_entry.id   AF-A0A5B8NQT8-F1
#
_cell.length_a   1.000
_cell.length_b   1.000
_cell.length_c   1.000
_cell.angle_alpha   90.00
_cell.angle_beta   90.00
_cell.angle_gamma   90.00
#
_symmetry.space_group_name_H-M   'P 1'
#
loop_
_entity.id
_entity.type
_entity.pdbx_description
1 polymer ?
#
loop_
_entity_poly.entity_id
_entity_poly.type
_entity_poly.pdbx_seq_one_letter_code
_entity_poly.pdbx_strand_id
1 'polypeptide(L)'
;MAVSSHVPLKAQEASEAESSVRQQYRQLITKNRAKNLARQAAEQENGGLGQYRAEPAMHGPVEETNYEEIEDGVWRFTIRGREIGSDDFTIQTVVTVDEQANVTVESNEEI
;
A
#
# COMPACT_ATOMS: atom_id res chain seq x y z
N MET A 1 -35.41 22.99 -32.77
CA MET A 1 -33.94 23.12 -32.92
C MET A 1 -33.30 22.38 -31.75
N ALA A 2 -32.77 21.19 -31.97
CA ALA A 2 -31.98 20.47 -30.98
C ALA A 2 -30.58 20.31 -31.56
N VAL A 3 -29.60 21.02 -31.00
CA VAL A 3 -28.20 20.90 -31.40
C VAL A 3 -27.67 19.68 -30.66
N SER A 4 -27.63 18.54 -31.35
CA SER A 4 -26.97 17.34 -30.83
C SER A 4 -25.48 17.64 -30.79
N SER A 5 -24.97 18.01 -29.62
CA SER A 5 -23.56 18.22 -29.35
C SER A 5 -22.84 16.88 -29.40
N HIS A 6 -22.49 16.42 -30.61
CA HIS A 6 -21.45 15.42 -30.79
C HIS A 6 -20.12 16.08 -30.43
N VAL A 7 -19.67 15.83 -29.20
CA VAL A 7 -18.28 16.09 -28.82
C VAL A 7 -17.40 15.31 -29.79
N PRO A 8 -16.36 15.92 -30.38
CA PRO A 8 -15.47 15.21 -31.30
C PRO A 8 -14.79 14.06 -30.57
N LEU A 9 -14.73 12.87 -31.17
CA LEU A 9 -14.11 11.64 -30.63
C LEU A 9 -12.75 11.89 -29.95
N LYS A 10 -11.93 12.76 -30.55
CA LYS A 10 -10.59 13.13 -30.05
C LYS A 10 -10.60 13.83 -28.67
N ALA A 11 -11.69 14.53 -28.34
CA ALA A 11 -11.87 15.17 -27.03
C ALA A 11 -12.41 14.18 -25.97
N GLN A 12 -13.19 13.17 -26.37
CA GLN A 12 -13.60 12.08 -25.48
C GLN A 12 -12.40 11.21 -25.07
N GLU A 13 -11.58 10.79 -26.04
CA GLU A 13 -10.37 9.99 -25.79
C GLU A 13 -9.39 10.69 -24.84
N ALA A 14 -9.19 12.01 -25.01
CA ALA A 14 -8.36 12.81 -24.12
C ALA A 14 -8.94 12.86 -22.69
N SER A 15 -10.26 13.02 -22.55
CA SER A 15 -10.92 13.07 -21.24
C SER A 15 -10.90 11.73 -20.49
N GLU A 16 -11.02 10.62 -21.23
CA GLU A 16 -10.95 9.27 -20.67
C GLU A 16 -9.53 8.93 -20.22
N ALA A 17 -8.52 9.27 -21.04
CA ALA A 17 -7.12 9.11 -20.67
C ALA A 17 -6.75 9.92 -19.41
N GLU A 18 -7.21 11.17 -19.30
CA GLU A 18 -7.01 11.98 -18.09
C GLU A 18 -7.70 11.40 -16.85
N SER A 19 -8.90 10.83 -17.01
CA SER A 19 -9.62 10.18 -15.91
C SER A 19 -8.90 8.92 -15.41
N SER A 20 -8.37 8.11 -16.34
CA SER A 20 -7.60 6.90 -16.05
C SER A 20 -6.30 7.24 -15.31
N VAL A 21 -5.54 8.24 -15.78
CA VAL A 21 -4.30 8.68 -15.12
C VAL A 21 -4.59 9.17 -13.70
N ARG A 22 -5.67 9.94 -13.49
CA ARG A 22 -6.06 10.40 -12.15
C ARG A 22 -6.46 9.25 -11.23
N GLN A 23 -7.17 8.24 -11.75
CA GLN A 23 -7.54 7.05 -10.99
C GLN A 23 -6.30 6.25 -10.59
N GLN A 24 -5.38 6.00 -11.53
CA GLN A 24 -4.10 5.34 -11.26
C GLN A 24 -3.30 6.08 -10.19
N TYR A 25 -3.22 7.41 -10.28
CA TYR A 25 -2.50 8.21 -9.29
C TYR A 25 -3.14 8.16 -7.89
N ARG A 26 -4.47 8.19 -7.81
CA ARG A 26 -5.19 8.04 -6.54
C ARG A 26 -4.94 6.67 -5.93
N GLN A 27 -5.05 5.60 -6.72
CA GLN A 27 -4.77 4.24 -6.27
C GLN A 27 -3.35 4.13 -5.72
N LEU A 28 -2.35 4.69 -6.43
CA LEU A 28 -0.97 4.70 -5.98
C LEU A 28 -0.78 5.43 -4.64
N ILE A 29 -1.46 6.57 -4.44
CA ILE A 29 -1.42 7.30 -3.16
C ILE A 29 -2.04 6.47 -2.05
N THR A 30 -3.25 5.93 -2.26
CA THR A 30 -3.97 5.13 -1.26
C THR A 30 -3.15 3.92 -0.85
N LYS A 31 -2.57 3.22 -1.82
CA LYS A 31 -1.73 2.04 -1.58
C LYS A 31 -0.43 2.37 -0.85
N ASN A 32 0.24 3.47 -1.19
CA ASN A 32 1.41 3.93 -0.42
C ASN A 32 1.05 4.30 1.02
N ARG A 33 -0.13 4.89 1.23
CA ARG A 33 -0.66 5.13 2.57
C ARG A 33 -0.89 3.80 3.31
N ALA A 34 -1.50 2.82 2.66
CA ALA A 34 -1.73 1.49 3.23
C ALA A 34 -0.42 0.81 3.66
N LYS A 35 0.62 0.83 2.81
CA LYS A 35 1.97 0.34 3.15
C LYS A 35 2.53 1.03 4.40
N ASN A 36 2.40 2.35 4.47
CA ASN A 36 2.91 3.11 5.62
C ASN A 36 2.17 2.77 6.92
N LEU A 37 0.86 2.47 6.85
CA LEU A 37 0.07 2.02 7.98
C LEU A 37 0.47 0.60 8.40
N ALA A 38 0.66 -0.30 7.43
CA ALA A 38 1.13 -1.65 7.68
C ALA A 38 2.51 -1.67 8.37
N ARG A 39 3.46 -0.85 7.88
CA ARG A 39 4.76 -0.66 8.53
C ARG A 39 4.63 -0.20 9.98
N GLN A 40 3.79 0.81 10.24
CA GLN A 40 3.59 1.33 11.60
C GLN A 40 2.97 0.27 12.52
N ALA A 41 2.02 -0.52 12.02
CA ALA A 41 1.43 -1.61 12.79
C ALA A 41 2.46 -2.69 13.13
N ALA A 42 3.29 -3.11 12.16
CA ALA A 42 4.36 -4.07 12.42
C ALA A 42 5.40 -3.54 13.41
N GLU A 43 5.79 -2.26 13.29
CA GLU A 43 6.69 -1.62 14.25
C GLU A 43 6.08 -1.56 15.66
N GLN A 44 4.79 -1.21 15.76
CA GLN A 44 4.07 -1.15 17.03
C GLN A 44 3.94 -2.52 17.69
N GLU A 45 3.57 -3.55 16.92
CA GLU A 45 3.40 -4.92 17.40
C GLU A 45 4.71 -5.48 17.98
N ASN A 46 5.84 -5.08 17.40
CA ASN A 46 7.17 -5.57 17.77
C ASN A 46 7.94 -4.66 18.74
N GLY A 47 7.24 -3.94 19.61
CA GLY A 47 7.86 -3.15 20.68
C GLY A 47 8.34 -1.76 20.27
N GLY A 48 7.97 -1.31 19.07
CA GLY A 48 8.23 0.03 18.57
C GLY A 48 9.61 0.23 17.95
N LEU A 49 9.83 1.45 17.45
CA LEU A 49 11.06 1.88 16.76
C LEU A 49 12.34 1.82 17.62
N GLY A 50 12.23 1.53 18.92
CA GLY A 50 13.35 1.33 19.83
C GLY A 50 13.80 -0.12 19.95
N GLN A 51 13.03 -1.08 19.42
CA GLN A 51 13.31 -2.51 19.49
C GLN A 51 13.31 -3.16 18.10
N TYR A 52 12.45 -2.69 17.20
CA TYR A 52 12.22 -3.30 15.90
C TYR A 52 12.43 -2.33 14.74
N ARG A 53 12.90 -2.87 13.62
CA ARG A 53 12.96 -2.18 12.34
C ARG A 53 12.42 -3.06 11.22
N ALA A 54 11.42 -2.56 10.49
CA ALA A 54 10.91 -3.20 9.29
C ALA A 54 11.98 -3.25 8.18
N GLU A 55 11.82 -4.19 7.25
CA GLU A 55 12.74 -4.36 6.12
C GLU A 55 12.82 -3.10 5.24
N PRO A 56 13.97 -2.83 4.59
CA PRO A 56 14.17 -1.60 3.80
C PRO A 56 13.11 -1.32 2.75
N ALA A 57 12.52 -2.36 2.15
CA ALA A 57 11.46 -2.23 1.14
C ALA A 57 10.27 -1.41 1.65
N MET A 58 9.95 -1.49 2.95
CA MET A 58 8.83 -0.74 3.56
C MET A 58 9.07 0.78 3.60
N HIS A 59 10.28 1.25 3.31
CA HIS A 59 10.63 2.65 3.20
C HIS A 59 10.75 3.15 1.74
N GLY A 60 10.71 2.25 0.76
CA GLY A 60 10.80 2.54 -0.67
C GLY A 60 9.43 2.72 -1.35
N PRO A 61 9.35 2.65 -2.68
CA PRO A 61 8.10 2.56 -3.44
C PRO A 61 7.24 1.36 -2.99
N VAL A 62 5.91 1.46 -3.09
CA VAL A 62 5.04 0.33 -2.67
C VAL A 62 5.15 -0.86 -3.61
N GLU A 63 5.50 -0.61 -4.87
CA GLU A 63 5.73 -1.62 -5.89
C GLU A 63 6.94 -2.53 -5.59
N GLU A 64 7.85 -2.09 -4.72
CA GLU A 64 9.02 -2.85 -4.28
C GLU A 64 8.76 -3.65 -2.98
N THR A 65 7.56 -3.54 -2.40
CA THR A 65 7.18 -4.29 -1.20
C THR A 65 6.49 -5.61 -1.51
N ASN A 66 6.58 -6.55 -0.58
CA ASN A 66 5.81 -7.78 -0.64
C ASN A 66 4.37 -7.53 -0.17
N TYR A 67 3.45 -7.39 -1.12
CA TYR A 67 2.03 -7.23 -0.85
C TYR A 67 1.18 -7.98 -1.87
N GLU A 68 -0.06 -8.28 -1.48
CA GLU A 68 -1.13 -8.80 -2.33
C GLU A 68 -2.35 -7.91 -2.19
N GLU A 69 -3.04 -7.59 -3.29
CA GLU A 69 -4.36 -6.98 -3.25
C GLU A 69 -5.39 -8.12 -3.23
N ILE A 70 -5.95 -8.39 -2.05
CA ILE A 70 -6.82 -9.54 -1.81
C ILE A 70 -8.27 -9.27 -2.20
N GLU A 71 -8.67 -7.99 -2.17
CA GLU A 71 -9.94 -7.44 -2.66
C GLU A 71 -9.68 -6.02 -3.18
N ASP A 72 -10.60 -5.45 -3.97
CA ASP A 72 -10.45 -4.08 -4.50
C ASP A 72 -10.28 -3.07 -3.34
N GLY A 73 -9.11 -2.43 -3.28
CA GLY A 73 -8.78 -1.51 -2.20
C GLY A 73 -8.43 -2.17 -0.86
N VAL A 74 -8.15 -3.48 -0.83
CA VAL A 74 -7.72 -4.20 0.38
C VAL A 74 -6.37 -4.88 0.11
N TRP A 75 -5.34 -4.45 0.83
CA TRP A 75 -3.97 -4.92 0.65
C TRP A 75 -3.47 -5.67 1.87
N ARG A 76 -2.92 -6.86 1.64
CA ARG A 76 -2.16 -7.66 2.61
C ARG A 76 -0.68 -7.43 2.38
N PHE A 77 0.05 -6.98 3.40
CA PHE A 77 1.49 -6.79 3.40
C PHE A 77 2.15 -7.87 4.25
N THR A 78 3.22 -8.47 3.73
CA THR A 78 4.08 -9.40 4.48
C THR A 78 5.40 -8.71 4.77
N ILE A 79 5.60 -8.34 6.03
CA ILE A 79 6.70 -7.49 6.47
C ILE A 79 7.69 -8.34 7.25
N ARG A 80 8.94 -8.37 6.81
CA ARG A 80 10.03 -8.89 7.64
C ARG A 80 10.66 -7.76 8.44
N GLY A 81 11.12 -8.06 9.64
CA GLY A 81 11.88 -7.09 10.42
C GLY A 81 12.84 -7.75 11.40
N ARG A 82 13.63 -6.88 12.02
CA ARG A 82 14.80 -7.25 12.80
C ARG A 82 14.92 -6.39 14.04
N GLU A 83 15.61 -6.91 15.04
CA GLU A 83 16.02 -6.12 16.20
C GLU A 83 16.98 -5.00 15.79
N ILE A 84 16.98 -3.89 16.53
CA ILE A 84 17.95 -2.82 16.30
C ILE A 84 19.38 -3.33 16.53
N GLY A 85 20.24 -3.13 15.54
CA GLY A 85 21.64 -3.57 15.59
C GLY A 85 21.84 -5.01 15.10
N SER A 86 20.77 -5.76 14.87
CA SER A 86 20.83 -7.02 14.14
C SER A 86 20.84 -6.77 12.63
N ASP A 87 21.49 -7.67 11.89
CA ASP A 87 21.40 -7.72 10.44
C ASP A 87 20.34 -8.71 9.93
N ASP A 88 19.99 -9.70 10.74
CA ASP A 88 19.09 -10.79 10.39
C ASP A 88 17.63 -10.43 10.64
N PHE A 89 16.76 -10.73 9.67
CA PHE A 89 15.32 -10.67 9.85
C PHE A 89 14.87 -11.91 10.62
N THR A 90 14.29 -11.70 11.79
CA THR A 90 13.87 -12.78 12.70
C THR A 90 12.38 -12.79 12.94
N ILE A 91 11.65 -11.78 12.48
CA ILE A 91 10.20 -11.67 12.67
C ILE A 91 9.53 -11.39 11.33
N GLN A 92 8.42 -12.07 11.07
CA GLN A 92 7.50 -11.79 9.99
C GLN A 92 6.14 -11.35 10.56
N THR A 93 5.65 -10.21 10.11
CA THR A 93 4.33 -9.68 10.43
C THR A 93 3.48 -9.59 9.18
N VAL A 94 2.28 -10.16 9.22
CA VAL A 94 1.29 -10.04 8.12
C VAL A 94 0.22 -9.04 8.54
N VAL A 95 0.02 -8.00 7.73
CA VAL A 95 -0.91 -6.90 8.02
C VAL A 95 -1.83 -6.65 6.84
N THR A 96 -3.13 -6.62 7.10
CA THR A 96 -4.15 -6.24 6.12
C THR A 96 -4.62 -4.81 6.36
N VAL A 97 -4.68 -4.02 5.29
CA VAL A 97 -5.10 -2.61 5.31
C VAL A 97 -6.08 -2.34 4.17
N ASP A 98 -7.21 -1.72 4.46
CA ASP A 98 -8.17 -1.29 3.44
C ASP A 98 -8.02 0.18 3.05
N GLU A 99 -8.72 0.60 1.99
CA GLU A 99 -8.70 1.96 1.47
C GLU A 99 -9.26 3.01 2.45
N GLN A 100 -10.08 2.57 3.43
CA GLN A 100 -10.58 3.39 4.53
C GLN A 100 -9.55 3.55 5.67
N ALA A 101 -8.36 2.94 5.54
CA ALA A 101 -7.28 2.93 6.51
C ALA A 101 -7.60 2.14 7.80
N ASN A 102 -8.50 1.16 7.73
CA ASN A 102 -8.61 0.15 8.78
C ASN A 102 -7.41 -0.80 8.68
N VAL A 103 -6.82 -1.12 9.83
CA VAL A 103 -5.59 -1.92 9.91
C VAL A 103 -5.85 -3.14 10.80
N THR A 104 -5.49 -4.32 10.29
CA THR A 104 -5.59 -5.59 11.02
C THR A 104 -4.26 -6.33 10.93
N VAL A 105 -3.66 -6.66 12.07
CA VAL A 105 -2.50 -7.58 12.13
C VAL A 105 -3.05 -9.01 12.11
N GLU A 106 -2.73 -9.76 11.05
CA GLU A 106 -3.19 -11.15 10.88
C GLU A 106 -2.29 -12.14 11.62
N SER A 107 -0.97 -11.93 11.57
CA SER A 107 0.01 -12.74 12.30
C SER A 107 1.29 -11.95 12.61
N ASN A 108 2.01 -12.39 13.65
CA ASN A 108 3.32 -11.88 14.04
C ASN A 108 4.16 -13.04 14.60
N GLU A 109 5.10 -13.54 13.82
CA GLU A 109 5.77 -14.83 14.06
C GLU A 109 7.30 -14.71 13.90
N GLU A 110 8.07 -15.50 14.65
CA GLU A 110 9.51 -15.66 14.42
C GLU A 110 9.77 -16.52 13.16
N ILE A 111 10.85 -16.24 12.43
CA ILE A 111 11.23 -16.92 11.18
C ILE A 111 12.63 -17.52 11.20
#